data_AF-A0A520VTT8-F1
#
_entry.id   AF-A0A520VTT8-F1
#
_cell.length_a   1.000
_cell.length_b   1.000
_cell.length_c   1.000
_cell.angle_alpha   90.00
_cell.angle_beta   90.00
_cell.angle_gamma   90.00
#
_symmetry.space_group_name_H-M   'P 1'
#
loop_
_entity.id
_entity.type
_entity.pdbx_description
1 polymer ?
#
loop_
_entity_poly.entity_id
_entity_poly.type
_entity_poly.pdbx_seq_one_letter_code
_entity_poly.pdbx_strand_id
1 'polypeptide(L)'
;MSRYKVKLSLILGHLILISFLATEFSAFAQNQTSESNDQVDDSIGKKKPIRPIQNSNFYPDEDDDAGKDKCLVGEFRLIALNTADPGQRKEIAEAWIKDQAKFCTIAKLLSIRNNRAQWLGTADSITIDAELDIQLEIALEKNDETFAALYGLKLPPPPPDDEEVQ
;
A
#
# COMPACT_ATOMS: atom_id res chain seq x y z
N MET A 1 8.82 15.01 -63.07
CA MET A 1 8.01 13.96 -62.42
C MET A 1 8.93 12.91 -61.79
N SER A 2 9.45 13.10 -60.55
CA SER A 2 10.30 12.06 -59.92
C SER A 2 10.49 12.20 -58.39
N ARG A 3 9.56 12.85 -57.67
CA ARG A 3 9.67 13.02 -56.19
C ARG A 3 8.53 12.39 -55.38
N TYR A 4 7.46 11.94 -56.04
CA TYR A 4 6.30 11.35 -55.37
C TYR A 4 6.41 9.84 -55.15
N LYS A 5 7.19 9.13 -55.98
CA LYS A 5 7.33 7.66 -55.88
C LYS A 5 8.17 7.21 -54.67
N VAL A 6 9.12 8.03 -54.21
CA VAL A 6 10.00 7.69 -53.07
C VAL A 6 9.27 7.78 -51.73
N LYS A 7 8.35 8.74 -51.56
CA LYS A 7 7.58 8.90 -50.31
C LYS A 7 6.50 7.82 -50.11
N LEU A 8 5.90 7.31 -51.19
CA LEU A 8 4.87 6.28 -51.09
C LEU A 8 5.44 4.90 -50.70
N SER A 9 6.70 4.62 -51.07
CA SER A 9 7.39 3.37 -50.72
C SER A 9 7.82 3.29 -49.25
N LEU A 10 8.04 4.42 -48.57
CA LEU A 10 8.50 4.44 -47.18
C LEU A 10 7.36 4.20 -46.17
N ILE A 11 6.14 4.64 -46.51
CA ILE A 11 4.98 4.55 -45.61
C ILE A 11 4.40 3.13 -45.60
N LEU A 12 4.49 2.41 -46.72
CA LEU A 12 3.99 1.04 -46.81
C LEU A 12 4.89 0.01 -46.09
N GLY A 13 6.19 0.29 -45.95
CA GLY A 13 7.14 -0.57 -45.23
C GLY A 13 6.98 -0.56 -43.71
N HIS A 14 6.55 0.56 -43.12
CA HIS A 14 6.35 0.66 -41.67
C HIS A 14 5.06 0.02 -41.18
N LEU A 15 3.99 -0.01 -41.99
CA LEU A 15 2.74 -0.67 -41.62
C LEU A 15 2.83 -2.21 -41.59
N ILE A 16 3.75 -2.79 -42.36
CA ILE A 16 3.99 -4.24 -42.38
C ILE A 16 4.85 -4.68 -41.18
N LEU A 17 5.73 -3.80 -40.66
CA LEU A 17 6.56 -4.12 -39.49
C LEU A 17 5.78 -4.10 -38.16
N ILE A 18 4.69 -3.33 -38.06
CA ILE A 18 3.86 -3.25 -36.84
C ILE A 18 2.92 -4.48 -36.72
N SER A 19 2.64 -5.20 -37.81
CA SER A 19 1.76 -6.38 -37.80
C SER A 19 2.47 -7.71 -37.47
N PHE A 20 3.81 -7.75 -37.39
CA PHE A 20 4.57 -8.98 -37.12
C PHE A 20 5.03 -9.17 -35.66
N LEU A 21 4.67 -8.26 -34.74
CA LEU A 21 4.99 -8.38 -33.29
C LEU A 21 3.79 -8.84 -32.43
N ALA A 22 2.73 -9.34 -33.06
CA ALA A 22 1.50 -9.75 -32.37
C ALA A 22 1.15 -11.23 -32.62
N THR A 23 2.13 -12.13 -32.53
CA THR A 23 1.90 -13.57 -32.37
C THR A 23 3.15 -14.18 -31.79
N GLU A 24 3.01 -14.85 -30.65
CA GLU A 24 3.88 -15.88 -30.04
C GLU A 24 3.89 -15.69 -28.51
N PHE A 25 2.95 -16.34 -27.83
CA PHE A 25 3.14 -17.15 -26.62
C PHE A 25 1.76 -17.64 -26.14
N SER A 26 1.20 -18.58 -26.90
CA SER A 26 0.11 -19.44 -26.47
C SER A 26 0.64 -20.86 -26.46
N ALA A 27 1.13 -21.37 -25.32
CA ALA A 27 1.31 -22.81 -25.12
C ALA A 27 1.71 -23.17 -23.67
N PHE A 28 1.00 -24.19 -23.16
CA PHE A 28 1.43 -25.18 -22.17
C PHE A 28 1.46 -24.81 -20.67
N ALA A 29 0.40 -25.21 -19.96
CA ALA A 29 0.48 -26.41 -19.12
C ALA A 29 -0.94 -26.88 -18.72
N GLN A 30 -1.40 -27.97 -19.33
CA GLN A 30 -2.42 -28.83 -18.73
C GLN A 30 -1.73 -29.77 -17.73
N ASN A 31 -2.53 -30.17 -16.74
CA ASN A 31 -2.46 -31.44 -16.02
C ASN A 31 -1.92 -31.37 -14.58
N GLN A 32 -2.84 -31.26 -13.62
CA GLN A 32 -3.10 -32.36 -12.68
C GLN A 32 -4.45 -32.19 -12.01
N THR A 33 -5.31 -33.16 -12.30
CA THR A 33 -6.55 -33.49 -11.60
C THR A 33 -6.25 -33.75 -10.13
N SER A 34 -7.03 -33.15 -9.25
CA SER A 34 -7.31 -33.69 -7.93
C SER A 34 -8.79 -33.45 -7.69
N GLU A 35 -9.58 -34.48 -8.00
CA GLU A 35 -10.94 -34.60 -7.52
C GLU A 35 -10.90 -34.58 -5.98
N SER A 36 -11.49 -33.56 -5.38
CA SER A 36 -12.18 -33.73 -4.11
C SER A 36 -13.56 -33.13 -4.28
N ASN A 37 -14.53 -34.04 -4.44
CA ASN A 37 -15.95 -33.74 -4.35
C ASN A 37 -16.22 -33.09 -2.99
N ASP A 38 -16.54 -31.81 -2.98
CA ASP A 38 -17.37 -31.23 -1.94
C ASP A 38 -18.51 -30.48 -2.60
N GLN A 39 -19.69 -30.96 -2.24
CA GLN A 39 -21.01 -30.54 -2.65
C GLN A 39 -21.16 -29.02 -2.55
N VAL A 40 -21.25 -28.35 -3.70
CA VAL A 40 -21.58 -26.92 -3.77
C VAL A 40 -23.06 -26.79 -3.46
N ASP A 41 -23.35 -26.51 -2.19
CA ASP A 41 -24.64 -25.97 -1.75
C ASP A 41 -24.85 -24.61 -2.43
N ASP A 42 -25.95 -24.53 -3.18
CA ASP A 42 -26.34 -23.40 -3.99
C ASP A 42 -27.00 -22.35 -3.08
N SER A 43 -26.17 -21.63 -2.34
CA SER A 43 -26.56 -20.32 -1.81
C SER A 43 -25.58 -19.27 -2.31
N ILE A 44 -26.04 -18.48 -3.28
CA ILE A 44 -25.39 -17.24 -3.73
C ILE A 44 -25.56 -16.19 -2.61
N GLY A 45 -24.94 -16.46 -1.46
CA GLY A 45 -24.66 -15.50 -0.42
C GLY A 45 -23.30 -14.89 -0.71
N LYS A 46 -23.24 -13.56 -0.78
CA LYS A 46 -22.06 -12.69 -0.92
C LYS A 46 -20.72 -13.41 -0.63
N LYS A 47 -20.04 -13.94 -1.65
CA LYS A 47 -18.69 -14.51 -1.47
C LYS A 47 -17.76 -13.42 -0.96
N LYS A 48 -17.25 -13.59 0.26
CA LYS A 48 -16.22 -12.73 0.87
C LYS A 48 -15.03 -12.69 -0.11
N PRO A 49 -14.40 -11.51 -0.34
CA PRO A 49 -13.25 -11.40 -1.23
C PRO A 49 -12.19 -12.44 -0.90
N ILE A 50 -11.63 -13.10 -1.92
CA ILE A 50 -10.53 -14.06 -1.74
C ILE A 50 -9.31 -13.26 -1.27
N ARG A 51 -9.09 -13.20 0.03
CA ARG A 51 -7.85 -12.68 0.61
C ARG A 51 -6.77 -13.76 0.47
N PRO A 52 -5.50 -13.41 0.23
CA PRO A 52 -4.39 -14.33 0.46
C PRO A 52 -4.54 -14.94 1.86
N ILE A 53 -4.23 -16.23 2.03
CA ILE A 53 -4.28 -16.89 3.34
C ILE A 53 -3.38 -16.10 4.30
N GLN A 54 -3.97 -15.23 5.10
CA GLN A 54 -3.26 -14.50 6.14
C GLN A 54 -3.21 -15.43 7.33
N ASN A 55 -2.02 -15.63 7.88
CA ASN A 55 -1.94 -16.41 9.11
C ASN A 55 -2.81 -15.71 10.17
N SER A 56 -3.69 -16.47 10.82
CA SER A 56 -4.65 -15.95 11.80
C SER A 56 -3.98 -15.37 13.06
N ASN A 57 -2.70 -15.66 13.26
CA ASN A 57 -1.90 -15.09 14.35
C ASN A 57 -1.47 -13.64 14.05
N PHE A 58 -1.55 -13.18 12.80
CA PHE A 58 -1.05 -11.87 12.37
C PHE A 58 -2.18 -10.88 12.07
N TYR A 59 -3.34 -11.37 11.65
CA TYR A 59 -4.58 -10.59 11.57
C TYR A 59 -5.76 -11.48 12.02
N PRO A 60 -6.32 -11.27 13.22
CA PRO A 60 -7.53 -11.98 13.61
C PRO A 60 -8.69 -11.55 12.70
N ASP A 61 -9.31 -12.52 12.04
CA ASP A 61 -10.41 -12.32 11.09
C ASP A 61 -11.75 -11.96 11.75
N GLU A 62 -11.77 -11.71 13.07
CA GLU A 62 -12.98 -11.57 13.90
C GLU A 62 -13.57 -10.14 13.93
N ASP A 63 -12.91 -9.14 13.35
CA ASP A 63 -13.48 -7.80 13.26
C ASP A 63 -14.51 -7.71 12.12
N ASP A 64 -15.73 -7.28 12.45
CA ASP A 64 -16.83 -6.97 11.52
C ASP A 64 -16.52 -5.81 10.55
N ASP A 65 -15.42 -5.10 10.81
CA ASP A 65 -14.83 -4.10 9.94
C ASP A 65 -13.61 -4.59 9.14
N ALA A 66 -13.27 -5.89 9.19
CA ALA A 66 -12.18 -6.49 8.43
C ALA A 66 -12.38 -6.35 6.90
N GLY A 67 -11.82 -5.28 6.34
CA GLY A 67 -11.93 -4.89 4.92
C GLY A 67 -12.48 -3.48 4.68
N LYS A 68 -12.87 -2.75 5.73
CA LYS A 68 -13.28 -1.32 5.68
C LYS A 68 -12.25 -0.39 6.32
N ASP A 69 -10.99 -0.78 6.23
CA ASP A 69 -9.91 -0.01 6.80
C ASP A 69 -9.83 1.36 6.11
N LYS A 70 -10.08 2.42 6.89
CA LYS A 70 -10.05 3.80 6.39
C LYS A 70 -8.63 4.31 6.19
N CYS A 71 -7.63 3.61 6.72
CA CYS A 71 -6.22 3.92 6.52
C CYS A 71 -5.53 2.76 5.79
N LEU A 72 -5.65 2.77 4.45
CA LEU A 72 -4.92 1.84 3.60
C LEU A 72 -3.54 2.40 3.25
N VAL A 73 -2.49 1.88 3.88
CA VAL A 73 -1.09 2.24 3.54
C VAL A 73 -0.79 2.02 2.05
N GLY A 74 -1.43 1.00 1.46
CA GLY A 74 -1.33 0.73 0.02
C GLY A 74 -1.89 1.85 -0.86
N GLU A 75 -2.92 2.57 -0.41
CA GLU A 75 -3.48 3.71 -1.14
C GLU A 75 -2.52 4.90 -1.13
N PHE A 76 -1.94 5.22 0.03
CA PHE A 76 -0.90 6.25 0.13
C PHE A 76 0.30 5.93 -0.78
N ARG A 77 0.74 4.66 -0.78
CA ARG A 77 1.81 4.20 -1.66
C ARG A 77 1.40 4.25 -3.14
N LEU A 78 0.14 3.97 -3.46
CA LEU A 78 -0.37 4.05 -4.84
C LEU A 78 -0.31 5.49 -5.37
N ILE A 79 -0.66 6.50 -4.56
CA ILE A 79 -0.50 7.91 -4.92
C ILE A 79 0.95 8.18 -5.35
N ALA A 80 1.90 7.68 -4.56
CA ALA A 80 3.31 7.88 -4.81
C ALA A 80 3.79 7.21 -6.12
N LEU A 81 3.24 6.03 -6.47
CA LEU A 81 3.64 5.27 -7.66
C LEU A 81 2.90 5.68 -8.94
N ASN A 82 1.68 6.22 -8.82
CA ASN A 82 0.80 6.46 -9.96
C ASN A 82 0.76 7.93 -10.42
N THR A 83 1.25 8.87 -9.61
CA THR A 83 1.25 10.29 -9.95
C THR A 83 2.63 10.75 -10.44
N ALA A 84 2.80 10.95 -11.75
CA ALA A 84 4.09 11.28 -12.34
C ALA A 84 4.66 12.63 -11.89
N ASP A 85 3.84 13.69 -11.90
CA ASP A 85 4.29 15.04 -11.55
C ASP A 85 4.56 15.19 -10.03
N PRO A 86 5.74 15.66 -9.61
CA PRO A 86 6.06 15.80 -8.19
C PRO A 86 5.20 16.80 -7.43
N GLY A 87 4.79 17.90 -8.06
CA GLY A 87 3.94 18.92 -7.44
C GLY A 87 2.55 18.37 -7.15
N GLN A 88 1.94 17.75 -8.16
CA GLN A 88 0.65 17.08 -8.01
C GLN A 88 0.72 15.92 -7.01
N ARG A 89 1.79 15.11 -7.04
CA ARG A 89 1.97 14.00 -6.10
C ARG A 89 2.02 14.50 -4.65
N LYS A 90 2.73 15.60 -4.40
CA LYS A 90 2.80 16.25 -3.09
C LYS A 90 1.41 16.69 -2.63
N GLU A 91 0.68 17.42 -3.47
CA GLU A 91 -0.66 17.94 -3.12
C GLU A 91 -1.64 16.81 -2.77
N ILE A 92 -1.67 15.74 -3.57
CA ILE A 92 -2.55 14.60 -3.33
C ILE A 92 -2.13 13.83 -2.07
N ALA A 93 -0.81 13.64 -1.86
CA ALA A 93 -0.30 12.96 -0.67
C ALA A 93 -0.58 13.75 0.62
N GLU A 94 -0.41 15.08 0.59
CA GLU A 94 -0.74 15.96 1.71
C GLU A 94 -2.25 15.94 2.02
N ALA A 95 -3.11 15.94 1.00
CA ALA A 95 -4.55 15.82 1.19
C ALA A 95 -4.93 14.47 1.81
N TRP A 96 -4.38 13.36 1.28
CA TRP A 96 -4.65 12.02 1.80
C TRP A 96 -4.25 11.89 3.27
N ILE A 97 -3.07 12.40 3.66
CA ILE A 97 -2.59 12.31 5.03
C ILE A 97 -3.48 13.08 6.00
N LYS A 98 -3.91 14.30 5.65
CA LYS A 98 -4.86 15.07 6.48
C LYS A 98 -6.20 14.37 6.68
N ASP A 99 -6.67 13.67 5.65
CA ASP A 99 -7.99 13.05 5.68
C ASP A 99 -7.98 11.68 6.36
N GLN A 100 -6.97 10.85 6.07
CA GLN A 100 -6.94 9.43 6.42
C GLN A 100 -6.04 9.08 7.60
N ALA A 101 -5.01 9.89 7.91
CA ALA A 101 -4.01 9.51 8.92
C ALA A 101 -4.60 9.30 10.32
N LYS A 102 -5.65 10.05 10.68
CA LYS A 102 -6.38 9.91 11.94
C LYS A 102 -7.06 8.55 12.15
N PHE A 103 -7.24 7.76 11.09
CA PHE A 103 -7.80 6.41 11.16
C PHE A 103 -6.72 5.32 11.17
N CYS A 104 -5.44 5.68 11.08
CA CYS A 104 -4.34 4.74 11.07
C CYS A 104 -4.03 4.22 12.47
N THR A 105 -3.65 2.95 12.55
CA THR A 105 -2.97 2.42 13.74
C THR A 105 -1.54 2.95 13.80
N ILE A 106 -0.91 2.92 14.99
CA ILE A 106 0.50 3.33 15.18
C ILE A 106 1.42 2.61 14.19
N ALA A 107 1.25 1.29 14.01
CA ALA A 107 2.05 0.50 13.07
C ALA A 107 1.95 1.00 11.62
N LYS A 108 0.77 1.45 11.19
CA LYS A 108 0.56 2.00 9.85
C LYS A 108 1.16 3.40 9.71
N LEU A 109 0.98 4.25 10.71
CA LEU A 109 1.61 5.59 10.76
C LEU A 109 3.14 5.49 10.68
N LEU A 110 3.75 4.60 11.48
CA LEU A 110 5.18 4.35 11.44
C LEU A 110 5.64 3.76 10.11
N SER A 111 4.86 2.86 9.51
CA SER A 111 5.14 2.33 8.18
C SER A 111 5.19 3.44 7.13
N ILE A 112 4.22 4.36 7.15
CA ILE A 112 4.20 5.52 6.26
C ILE A 112 5.39 6.43 6.54
N ARG A 113 5.60 6.86 7.80
CA ARG A 113 6.70 7.75 8.22
C ARG A 113 8.07 7.24 7.76
N ASN A 114 8.34 5.95 7.97
CA ASN A 114 9.64 5.35 7.67
C ASN A 114 9.90 5.17 6.16
N ASN A 115 8.85 5.13 5.34
CA ASN A 115 8.98 4.86 3.91
C ASN A 115 8.63 6.07 3.02
N ARG A 116 8.04 7.14 3.56
CA ARG A 116 7.52 8.26 2.76
C ARG A 116 8.58 8.88 1.85
N ALA A 117 9.82 9.04 2.33
CA ALA A 117 10.88 9.66 1.55
C ALA A 117 11.24 8.80 0.34
N GLN A 118 11.27 7.48 0.52
CA GLN A 118 11.50 6.52 -0.56
C GLN A 118 10.33 6.47 -1.55
N TRP A 119 9.09 6.56 -1.07
CA TRP A 119 7.91 6.46 -1.93
C TRP A 119 7.66 7.76 -2.71
N LEU A 120 7.67 8.90 -2.02
CA LEU A 120 7.34 10.20 -2.60
C LEU A 120 8.52 10.85 -3.34
N GLY A 121 9.76 10.50 -2.98
CA GLY A 121 10.94 11.13 -3.56
C GLY A 121 10.93 12.64 -3.34
N THR A 122 11.05 13.42 -4.42
CA THR A 122 11.02 14.89 -4.35
C THR A 122 9.66 15.48 -3.98
N ALA A 123 8.61 14.67 -3.95
CA ALA A 123 7.29 15.08 -3.48
C ALA A 123 7.10 14.94 -1.96
N ASP A 124 8.08 14.37 -1.25
CA ASP A 124 8.04 14.37 0.21
C ASP A 124 8.05 15.80 0.76
N SER A 125 7.35 16.03 1.86
CA SER A 125 7.19 17.36 2.41
C SER A 125 7.18 17.38 3.93
N ILE A 126 7.66 18.50 4.49
CA ILE A 126 7.59 18.74 5.93
C ILE A 126 6.14 18.77 6.45
N THR A 127 5.17 19.09 5.59
CA THR A 127 3.74 19.05 5.95
C THR A 127 3.29 17.61 6.23
N ILE A 128 3.70 16.66 5.38
CA ILE A 128 3.38 15.23 5.56
C ILE A 128 4.06 14.71 6.83
N ASP A 129 5.30 15.13 7.09
CA ASP A 129 6.03 14.78 8.31
C ASP A 129 5.33 15.25 9.57
N ALA A 130 5.02 16.54 9.64
CA ALA A 130 4.39 17.14 10.80
C ALA A 130 3.02 16.50 11.09
N GLU A 131 2.21 16.23 10.07
CA GLU A 131 0.90 15.60 10.28
C GLU A 131 1.03 14.15 10.77
N LEU A 132 2.00 13.38 10.25
CA LEU A 132 2.26 12.03 10.76
C LEU A 132 2.72 12.04 12.22
N ASP A 133 3.61 12.95 12.58
CA ASP A 133 4.08 13.10 13.95
C ASP A 133 2.92 13.51 14.88
N ILE A 134 2.06 14.46 14.48
CA ILE A 134 0.84 14.82 15.23
C ILE A 134 -0.04 13.61 15.48
N GLN A 135 -0.34 12.80 14.45
CA GLN A 135 -1.19 11.63 14.60
C GLN A 135 -0.53 10.54 15.46
N LEU A 136 0.79 10.40 15.40
CA LEU A 136 1.54 9.50 16.26
C LEU A 136 1.48 9.95 17.73
N GLU A 137 1.65 11.24 18.02
CA GLU A 137 1.52 11.77 19.37
C GLU A 137 0.11 11.55 19.93
N ILE A 138 -0.93 11.84 19.14
CA ILE A 138 -2.33 11.61 19.54
C ILE A 138 -2.56 10.11 19.82
N ALA A 139 -2.04 9.22 18.98
CA ALA A 139 -2.19 7.78 19.16
C ALA A 139 -1.42 7.24 20.37
N LEU A 140 -0.37 7.94 20.82
CA LEU A 140 0.54 7.55 21.90
C LEU A 140 0.28 8.27 23.22
N GLU A 141 -0.67 9.21 23.29
CA GLU A 141 -0.94 10.06 24.47
C GLU A 141 -1.13 9.28 25.78
N LYS A 142 -1.47 7.98 25.71
CA LYS A 142 -1.67 7.11 26.87
C LYS A 142 -0.51 6.16 27.18
N ASN A 143 0.62 6.25 26.47
CA ASN A 143 1.74 5.32 26.59
C ASN A 143 3.09 6.07 26.63
N ASP A 144 3.50 6.45 27.83
CA ASP A 144 4.71 7.24 28.10
C ASP A 144 6.00 6.59 27.59
N GLU A 145 6.12 5.26 27.68
CA GLU A 145 7.29 4.52 27.18
C GLU A 145 7.39 4.56 25.66
N THR A 146 6.26 4.32 24.98
CA THR A 146 6.23 4.31 23.51
C THR A 146 6.38 5.72 22.94
N PHE A 147 5.84 6.73 23.64
CA PHE A 147 6.07 8.13 23.32
C PHE A 147 7.55 8.51 23.45
N ALA A 148 8.20 8.14 24.57
CA ALA A 148 9.63 8.38 24.75
C ALA A 148 10.47 7.69 23.65
N ALA A 149 10.12 6.45 23.30
CA ALA A 149 10.79 5.70 22.25
C ALA A 149 10.68 6.36 20.87
N LEU A 150 9.55 7.00 20.55
CA LEU A 150 9.34 7.71 19.26
C LEU A 150 10.39 8.80 19.03
N TYR A 151 10.81 9.46 20.12
CA TYR A 151 11.78 10.55 20.11
C TYR A 151 13.19 10.13 20.54
N GLY A 152 13.43 8.82 20.73
CA GLY A 152 14.72 8.29 21.18
C GLY A 152 15.08 8.71 22.61
N LEU A 153 14.09 9.07 23.42
CA LEU A 153 14.27 9.43 24.83
C LEU A 153 14.40 8.15 25.66
N LYS A 154 15.43 8.09 26.50
CA LYS A 154 15.58 7.02 27.49
C LYS A 154 14.81 7.39 28.75
N LEU A 155 13.80 6.60 29.12
CA LEU A 155 13.10 6.79 30.38
C LEU A 155 14.04 6.50 31.57
N PRO A 156 13.87 7.21 32.71
CA PRO A 156 14.53 6.83 33.95
C PRO A 156 14.06 5.42 34.36
N PRO A 157 14.91 4.64 35.07
CA PRO A 157 14.49 3.34 35.57
C PRO A 157 13.26 3.50 36.47
N PRO A 158 12.34 2.52 36.48
CA PRO A 158 11.19 2.54 37.37
C PRO A 158 11.67 2.65 38.83
N PRO A 159 10.93 3.35 39.71
CA PRO A 159 11.26 3.36 41.13
C PRO A 159 11.32 1.91 41.64
N PRO A 160 12.21 1.60 42.60
CA PRO A 160 12.26 0.27 43.18
C PRO A 160 10.87 -0.08 43.73
N ASP A 161 10.41 -1.29 43.45
CA ASP A 161 9.21 -1.82 44.07
C ASP A 161 9.43 -1.76 45.58
N ASP A 162 8.59 -1.03 46.30
CA ASP A 162 8.56 -1.10 47.76
C ASP A 162 8.15 -2.54 48.08
N GLU A 163 9.12 -3.43 48.27
CA GLU A 163 8.88 -4.77 48.78
C GLU A 163 8.01 -4.61 50.03
N GLU A 164 6.79 -5.15 49.97
CA GLU A 164 5.85 -5.18 51.08
C GLU A 164 6.62 -5.57 52.35
N VAL A 165 6.75 -4.60 53.24
CA VAL A 165 7.26 -4.83 54.60
C VAL A 165 6.27 -5.80 55.24
N GLN A 166 6.65 -7.08 55.28
CA GLN A 166 5.95 -8.15 56.00
C GLN A 166 5.85 -7.84 57.50
#